data_AF-A0A518CM31-F1
#
_entry.id   AF-A0A518CM31-F1
#
_cell.length_a   1.000
_cell.length_b   1.000
_cell.length_c   1.000
_cell.angle_alpha   90.00
_cell.angle_beta   90.00
_cell.angle_gamma   90.00
#
_symmetry.space_group_name_H-M   'P 1'
#
loop_
_entity.id
_entity.type
_entity.pdbx_description
1 polymer ?
#
loop_
_entity_poly.entity_id
_entity_poly.type
_entity_poly.pdbx_seq_one_letter_code
_entity_poly.pdbx_strand_id
1 'polypeptide(L)'
;MRFVRQFSATILWGAIVTLILSGTTVSAADSSETAEAPSSDKTEYILRFKFEPGQKVSYNVVYEMAHTSRKGQTTETAFNKSTTAKHFLVKDVKENGNATLVSYIDSVTMQVRFNDSDPVKFDSKNEGVSLPQFKKIKASIGVPLAETTFEPTGNVINLLNLQEVSKQDQETKTADSSEIEKVSASTPPARAEQADQEEDEDDVNAVGNYLVRFPEQPLKIDDRWSQSFSVPVMVDRSLQQFVRLNREYRLRSVEDGIAHLTFKTSVLSAVHNPTISSQLIQNTPSGSIDFDLERGLILKRTAELDNTEFGFSGDNSSMRAVSKTTETFVEAKIIPTAESAEQ
;
A
#
# COMPACT_ATOMS: atom_id res chain seq x y z
N MET A 1 -16.47 -20.73 19.49
CA MET A 1 -14.98 -20.76 19.44
C MET A 1 -14.39 -20.75 18.03
N ARG A 2 -15.00 -21.35 16.99
CA ARG A 2 -14.46 -21.29 15.61
C ARG A 2 -14.51 -19.90 14.94
N PHE A 3 -15.55 -19.09 15.21
CA PHE A 3 -15.74 -17.78 14.54
C PHE A 3 -14.69 -16.72 14.87
N VAL A 4 -14.21 -16.65 16.11
CA VAL A 4 -13.19 -15.66 16.52
C VAL A 4 -11.82 -16.04 15.93
N ARG A 5 -11.44 -17.32 16.00
CA ARG A 5 -10.25 -17.84 15.29
C ARG A 5 -10.29 -17.64 13.77
N GLN A 6 -11.47 -17.70 13.16
CA GLN A 6 -11.63 -17.59 11.70
C GLN A 6 -11.59 -16.13 11.23
N PHE A 7 -12.08 -15.16 12.01
CA PHE A 7 -11.88 -13.74 11.73
C PHE A 7 -10.46 -13.27 12.03
N SER A 8 -9.85 -13.72 13.13
CA SER A 8 -8.47 -13.38 13.51
C SER A 8 -7.42 -13.96 12.52
N ALA A 9 -7.71 -15.09 11.86
CA ALA A 9 -6.86 -15.64 10.81
C ALA A 9 -7.02 -14.91 9.47
N THR A 10 -8.24 -14.56 9.04
CA THR A 10 -8.47 -13.90 7.74
C THR A 10 -7.99 -12.44 7.72
N ILE A 11 -8.13 -11.72 8.84
CA ILE A 11 -7.68 -10.31 8.98
C ILE A 11 -6.15 -10.19 8.90
N LEU A 12 -5.40 -11.22 9.31
CA LEU A 12 -3.94 -11.24 9.16
C LEU A 12 -3.46 -11.79 7.80
N TRP A 13 -4.30 -12.54 7.08
CA TRP A 13 -3.93 -13.15 5.80
C TRP A 13 -4.06 -12.20 4.60
N GLY A 14 -4.87 -11.14 4.72
CA GLY A 14 -4.87 -10.03 3.76
C GLY A 14 -3.57 -9.23 3.78
N ALA A 15 -2.94 -9.09 4.96
CA ALA A 15 -1.79 -8.21 5.20
C ALA A 15 -0.44 -8.68 4.62
N ILE A 16 -0.38 -9.88 4.01
CA ILE A 16 0.88 -10.51 3.59
C ILE A 16 1.13 -10.40 2.07
N VAL A 17 0.10 -10.10 1.29
CA VAL A 17 0.21 -9.66 -0.12
C VAL A 17 -0.69 -8.44 -0.30
N THR A 18 -0.54 -7.45 0.58
CA THR A 18 -0.97 -6.08 0.29
C THR A 18 0.29 -5.28 0.06
N LEU A 19 0.48 -4.79 -1.16
CA LEU A 19 1.32 -3.63 -1.40
C LEU A 19 0.91 -2.57 -0.34
N ILE A 20 1.87 -2.02 0.39
CA ILE A 20 1.62 -1.13 1.53
C ILE A 20 0.84 0.11 1.05
N LEU A 21 -0.49 0.06 1.11
CA LEU A 21 -1.36 1.23 1.10
C LEU A 21 -1.59 1.62 2.55
N SER A 22 -0.64 2.39 3.09
CA SER A 22 -0.78 2.96 4.42
C SER A 22 -1.61 4.24 4.38
N GLY A 23 -2.26 4.47 5.51
CA GLY A 23 -3.56 3.83 5.68
C GLY A 23 -4.32 4.35 6.89
N THR A 24 -3.81 5.30 7.68
CA THR A 24 -4.34 5.55 9.03
C THR A 24 -4.11 6.94 9.70
N THR A 25 -5.15 7.57 10.33
CA THR A 25 -5.42 8.93 10.91
C THR A 25 -4.92 9.17 12.34
N VAL A 26 -4.56 10.43 12.66
CA VAL A 26 -4.26 10.99 13.99
C VAL A 26 -5.45 11.81 14.51
N SER A 27 -5.73 11.61 15.80
CA SER A 27 -6.56 12.42 16.67
C SER A 27 -5.86 13.73 17.03
N ALA A 28 -6.51 14.87 16.79
CA ALA A 28 -6.02 16.17 17.21
C ALA A 28 -6.14 16.29 18.73
N ALA A 29 -4.99 16.37 19.41
CA ALA A 29 -4.94 16.95 20.74
C ALA A 29 -5.16 18.46 20.60
N ASP A 30 -6.16 18.98 21.30
CA ASP A 30 -6.40 20.40 21.45
C ASP A 30 -5.19 21.03 22.15
N SER A 31 -4.50 21.91 21.44
CA SER A 31 -3.48 22.80 21.98
C SER A 31 -3.72 24.14 21.32
N SER A 32 -4.55 24.92 21.99
CA SER A 32 -4.76 26.33 21.71
C SER A 32 -3.49 27.09 22.08
N GLU A 33 -2.60 27.23 21.12
CA GLU A 33 -1.58 28.27 21.13
C GLU A 33 -1.72 29.09 19.85
N THR A 34 -2.35 30.25 20.00
CA THR A 34 -2.42 31.28 18.97
C THR A 34 -1.03 31.85 18.76
N ALA A 35 -0.29 31.27 17.81
CA ALA A 35 0.85 31.90 17.19
C ALA A 35 0.41 32.43 15.82
N GLU A 36 0.40 33.76 15.67
CA GLU A 36 0.23 34.43 14.39
C GLU A 36 1.26 33.89 13.38
N ALA A 37 0.78 33.30 12.29
CA ALA A 37 1.63 32.90 11.18
C ALA A 37 2.06 34.15 10.38
N PRO A 38 3.35 34.31 10.06
CA PRO A 38 3.80 35.39 9.19
C PRO A 38 3.33 35.14 7.75
N SER A 39 3.11 36.25 7.06
CA SER A 39 2.76 36.46 5.66
C SER A 39 2.78 35.25 4.71
N SER A 40 1.68 35.09 3.97
CA SER A 40 1.60 34.31 2.73
C SER A 40 2.79 34.61 1.82
N ASP A 41 3.77 33.72 1.81
CA ASP A 41 4.80 33.76 0.79
C ASP A 41 4.13 33.42 -0.53
N LYS A 42 4.31 34.28 -1.55
CA LYS A 42 3.69 34.08 -2.87
C LYS A 42 4.39 32.98 -3.68
N THR A 43 5.42 32.37 -3.11
CA THR A 43 6.20 31.29 -3.73
C THR A 43 5.28 30.11 -4.05
N GLU A 44 5.31 29.71 -5.31
CA GLU A 44 4.59 28.57 -5.84
C GLU A 44 5.58 27.43 -6.11
N TYR A 45 5.19 26.21 -5.78
CA TYR A 45 6.02 25.01 -5.86
C TYR A 45 5.36 23.97 -6.76
N ILE A 46 6.13 23.43 -7.71
CA ILE A 46 5.69 22.33 -8.55
C ILE A 46 6.33 21.05 -8.04
N LEU A 47 5.51 20.12 -7.52
CA LEU A 47 5.97 18.83 -7.03
C LEU A 47 5.84 17.79 -8.15
N ARG A 48 6.96 17.23 -8.59
CA ARG A 48 7.02 16.20 -9.65
C ARG A 48 8.11 15.19 -9.36
N PHE A 49 7.82 13.93 -9.63
CA PHE A 49 8.85 12.91 -9.68
C PHE A 49 9.79 13.16 -10.85
N LYS A 50 11.08 12.92 -10.62
CA LYS A 50 12.14 13.06 -11.62
C LYS A 50 12.83 11.72 -11.74
N PHE A 51 12.42 10.97 -12.75
CA PHE A 51 12.92 9.63 -13.01
C PHE A 51 14.12 9.68 -13.96
N GLU A 52 15.12 8.85 -13.69
CA GLU A 52 16.28 8.67 -14.57
C GLU A 52 16.33 7.22 -15.06
N PRO A 53 16.54 6.94 -16.37
CA PRO A 53 16.66 5.57 -16.88
C PRO A 53 17.75 4.78 -16.13
N GLY A 54 17.42 3.56 -15.70
CA GLY A 54 18.32 2.70 -14.93
C GLY A 54 18.45 3.06 -13.44
N GLN A 55 17.81 4.15 -12.98
CA GLN A 55 17.82 4.53 -11.57
C GLN A 55 17.21 3.44 -10.70
N LYS A 56 17.93 3.10 -9.63
CA LYS A 56 17.42 2.26 -8.55
C LYS A 56 17.09 3.12 -7.34
N VAL A 57 15.84 3.06 -6.89
CA VAL A 57 15.38 3.78 -5.69
C VAL A 57 14.99 2.77 -4.63
N SER A 58 15.69 2.79 -3.51
CA SER A 58 15.54 1.82 -2.42
C SER A 58 14.90 2.45 -1.19
N TYR A 59 14.10 1.66 -0.48
CA TYR A 59 13.42 2.05 0.74
C TYR A 59 13.51 0.96 1.79
N ASN A 60 13.54 1.38 3.05
CA ASN A 60 13.28 0.53 4.19
C ASN A 60 11.92 0.92 4.79
N VAL A 61 11.05 -0.06 5.03
CA VAL A 61 9.72 0.15 5.60
C VAL A 61 9.61 -0.60 6.91
N VAL A 62 9.40 0.13 8.00
CA VAL A 62 9.07 -0.42 9.31
C VAL A 62 7.58 -0.27 9.53
N TYR A 63 6.92 -1.37 9.87
CA TYR A 63 5.49 -1.41 10.17
C TYR A 63 5.27 -2.04 11.54
N GLU A 64 4.48 -1.39 12.37
CA GLU A 64 4.06 -1.86 13.69
C GLU A 64 2.54 -1.76 13.79
N MET A 65 1.90 -2.81 14.29
CA MET A 65 0.44 -2.89 14.42
C MET A 65 0.07 -3.63 15.70
N ALA A 66 -0.92 -3.10 16.41
CA ALA A 66 -1.66 -3.77 17.46
C ALA A 66 -3.15 -3.74 17.11
N HIS A 67 -3.74 -4.93 17.01
CA HIS A 67 -5.16 -5.11 16.72
C HIS A 67 -5.83 -5.82 17.89
N THR A 68 -6.72 -5.13 18.60
CA THR A 68 -7.43 -5.66 19.76
C THR A 68 -8.89 -5.86 19.40
N SER A 69 -9.40 -7.07 19.57
CA SER A 69 -10.83 -7.37 19.44
C SER A 69 -11.38 -7.84 20.77
N ARG A 70 -12.59 -7.39 21.10
CA ARG A 70 -13.32 -7.78 22.30
C ARG A 70 -14.70 -8.27 21.91
N LYS A 71 -15.14 -9.37 22.54
CA LYS A 71 -16.51 -9.88 22.45
C LYS A 71 -16.93 -10.42 23.82
N GLY A 72 -17.85 -9.72 24.48
CA GLY A 72 -18.22 -10.00 25.87
C GLY A 72 -17.03 -9.86 26.82
N GLN A 73 -16.68 -10.94 27.50
CA GLN A 73 -15.53 -11.02 28.41
C GLN A 73 -14.24 -11.50 27.74
N THR A 74 -14.29 -11.90 26.47
CA THR A 74 -13.11 -12.35 25.74
C THR A 74 -12.44 -11.19 25.02
N THR A 75 -11.13 -11.07 25.22
CA THR A 75 -10.26 -10.13 24.49
C THR A 75 -9.20 -10.93 23.75
N GLU A 76 -8.98 -10.60 22.48
CA GLU A 76 -7.86 -11.10 21.68
C GLU A 76 -7.07 -9.91 21.13
N THR A 77 -5.75 -9.93 21.32
CA THR A 77 -4.85 -8.91 20.76
C THR A 77 -3.85 -9.58 19.82
N ALA A 78 -3.71 -9.06 18.61
CA ALA A 78 -2.67 -9.45 17.68
C ALA A 78 -1.66 -8.31 17.54
N PHE A 79 -0.38 -8.65 17.63
CA PHE A 79 0.73 -7.73 17.40
C PHE A 79 1.48 -8.18 16.15
N ASN A 80 1.78 -7.24 15.28
CA ASN A 80 2.60 -7.46 14.10
C ASN A 80 3.68 -6.38 14.06
N LYS A 81 4.92 -6.80 13.84
CA LYS A 81 6.01 -5.91 13.47
C LYS A 81 6.72 -6.48 12.26
N SER A 82 6.92 -5.68 11.23
CA SER A 82 7.72 -6.05 10.06
C SER A 82 8.69 -4.95 9.67
N THR A 83 9.80 -5.39 9.07
CA THR A 83 10.78 -4.56 8.40
C THR A 83 10.94 -5.11 6.98
N THR A 84 10.71 -4.27 5.99
CA THR A 84 10.78 -4.64 4.57
C THR A 84 11.77 -3.74 3.86
N ALA A 85 12.81 -4.32 3.27
CA ALA A 85 13.62 -3.64 2.27
C ALA A 85 12.99 -3.86 0.89
N LYS A 86 12.78 -2.79 0.14
CA LYS A 86 12.22 -2.83 -1.21
C LYS A 86 12.92 -1.83 -2.10
N HIS A 87 12.76 -2.00 -3.41
CA HIS A 87 13.18 -0.99 -4.38
C HIS A 87 12.29 -1.01 -5.62
N PHE A 88 12.42 0.05 -6.41
CA PHE A 88 12.02 0.01 -7.82
C PHE A 88 13.20 0.35 -8.71
N LEU A 89 13.17 -0.19 -9.94
CA LEU A 89 14.06 0.17 -11.03
C LEU A 89 13.28 0.99 -12.05
N VAL A 90 13.82 2.13 -12.46
CA VAL A 90 13.31 2.88 -13.61
C VAL A 90 13.79 2.18 -14.87
N LYS A 91 12.90 1.45 -15.53
CA LYS A 91 13.20 0.67 -16.74
C LYS A 91 13.34 1.57 -17.96
N ASP A 92 12.47 2.56 -18.08
CA ASP A 92 12.41 3.48 -19.22
C ASP A 92 11.79 4.82 -18.79
N VAL A 93 12.17 5.90 -19.47
CA VAL A 93 11.60 7.24 -19.31
C VAL A 93 11.36 7.83 -20.69
N LYS A 94 10.10 8.14 -20.99
CA LYS A 94 9.68 8.76 -22.25
C LYS A 94 10.04 10.25 -22.28
N GLU A 95 10.02 10.86 -23.47
CA GLU A 95 10.31 12.29 -23.65
C GLU A 95 9.41 13.22 -22.82
N ASN A 96 8.18 12.81 -22.53
CA ASN A 96 7.25 13.58 -21.68
C ASN A 96 7.47 13.37 -20.17
N GLY A 97 8.49 12.60 -19.76
CA GLY A 97 8.80 12.27 -18.37
C GLY A 97 8.03 11.07 -17.81
N ASN A 98 7.11 10.47 -18.56
CA ASN A 98 6.42 9.25 -18.11
C ASN A 98 7.43 8.11 -17.99
N ALA A 99 7.42 7.43 -16.86
CA ALA A 99 8.42 6.42 -16.54
C ALA A 99 7.78 5.07 -16.25
N THR A 100 8.45 4.00 -16.69
CA THR A 100 8.06 2.62 -16.37
C THR A 100 8.95 2.10 -15.25
N LEU A 101 8.34 1.74 -14.13
CA LEU A 101 9.01 1.30 -12.92
C LEU A 101 8.73 -0.18 -12.69
N VAL A 102 9.76 -0.94 -12.33
CA VAL A 102 9.65 -2.35 -11.93
C VAL A 102 9.89 -2.46 -10.43
N SER A 103 8.92 -2.98 -9.69
CA SER A 103 8.97 -3.08 -8.22
C SER A 103 9.50 -4.43 -7.73
N TYR A 104 10.23 -4.41 -6.61
CA TYR A 104 10.87 -5.57 -5.99
C TYR A 104 10.76 -5.51 -4.47
N ILE A 105 10.71 -6.68 -3.82
CA ILE A 105 10.97 -6.82 -2.38
C ILE A 105 12.33 -7.50 -2.22
N ASP A 106 13.26 -6.84 -1.52
CA ASP A 106 14.61 -7.34 -1.30
C ASP A 106 14.69 -8.28 -0.11
N SER A 107 14.02 -7.92 1.00
CA SER A 107 13.96 -8.77 2.19
C SER A 107 12.83 -8.36 3.12
N VAL A 108 12.39 -9.31 3.94
CA VAL A 108 11.38 -9.10 4.97
C VAL A 108 11.82 -9.79 6.26
N THR A 109 11.80 -9.06 7.36
CA THR A 109 11.80 -9.63 8.71
C THR A 109 10.47 -9.31 9.35
N MET A 110 9.81 -10.28 9.97
CA MET A 110 8.57 -10.03 10.70
C MET A 110 8.44 -10.87 11.96
N GLN A 111 7.65 -10.35 12.88
CA GLN A 111 7.22 -11.07 14.07
C GLN A 111 5.72 -10.86 14.28
N VAL A 112 5.03 -11.95 14.59
CA VAL A 112 3.60 -11.95 14.89
C VAL A 112 3.40 -12.59 16.26
N ARG A 113 2.62 -11.94 17.11
CA ARG A 113 2.27 -12.44 18.45
C ARG A 113 0.78 -12.32 18.69
N PHE A 114 0.18 -13.32 19.31
CA PHE A 114 -1.23 -13.31 19.71
C PHE A 114 -1.33 -13.38 21.23
N ASN A 115 -2.01 -12.41 21.83
CA ASN A 115 -2.06 -12.23 23.28
C ASN A 115 -0.65 -12.31 23.88
N ASP A 116 -0.48 -13.02 24.98
CA ASP A 116 0.81 -13.18 25.66
C ASP A 116 1.59 -14.41 25.17
N SER A 117 1.32 -14.91 23.96
CA SER A 117 2.07 -16.05 23.39
C SER A 117 3.51 -15.67 23.02
N ASP A 118 4.35 -16.67 22.82
CA ASP A 118 5.64 -16.46 22.16
C ASP A 118 5.44 -15.94 20.72
N PRO A 119 6.28 -14.99 20.27
CA PRO A 119 6.19 -14.45 18.91
C PRO A 119 6.68 -15.47 17.89
N VAL A 120 5.90 -15.66 16.82
CA VAL A 120 6.35 -16.36 15.61
C VAL A 120 7.18 -15.38 14.79
N LYS A 121 8.43 -15.74 14.49
CA LYS A 121 9.36 -14.92 13.73
C LYS A 121 9.58 -15.48 12.34
N PHE A 122 9.81 -14.58 11.38
CA PHE A 122 10.22 -14.89 10.03
C PHE A 122 11.32 -13.93 9.60
N ASP A 123 12.32 -14.46 8.93
CA ASP A 123 13.38 -13.70 8.27
C ASP A 123 13.57 -14.32 6.89
N SER A 124 13.35 -13.54 5.83
CA SER A 124 13.49 -13.99 4.45
C SER A 124 14.94 -14.34 4.09
N LYS A 125 15.92 -13.84 4.83
CA LYS A 125 17.34 -14.16 4.64
C LYS A 125 17.75 -15.46 5.32
N ASN A 126 16.89 -16.03 6.17
CA ASN A 126 17.14 -17.29 6.84
C ASN A 126 16.36 -18.44 6.18
N GLU A 127 17.08 -19.31 5.47
CA GLU A 127 16.48 -20.43 4.74
C GLU A 127 15.82 -21.48 5.65
N GLY A 128 16.20 -21.54 6.94
CA GLY A 128 15.79 -22.60 7.88
C GLY A 128 14.36 -22.52 8.41
N VAL A 129 13.66 -21.39 8.26
CA VAL A 129 12.26 -21.24 8.71
C VAL A 129 11.34 -21.31 7.49
N SER A 130 10.80 -22.50 7.21
CA SER A 130 9.83 -22.72 6.12
C SER A 130 8.47 -23.14 6.68
N LEU A 131 7.76 -22.18 7.28
CA LEU A 131 6.36 -22.40 7.66
C LEU A 131 5.45 -22.16 6.44
N PRO A 132 4.45 -23.02 6.17
CA PRO A 132 3.57 -22.90 5.01
C PRO A 132 2.95 -21.50 4.84
N GLN A 133 2.65 -20.81 5.94
CA GLN A 133 2.09 -19.45 5.89
C GLN A 133 3.01 -18.41 5.23
N PHE A 134 4.33 -18.65 5.16
CA PHE A 134 5.29 -17.69 4.57
C PHE A 134 5.65 -18.02 3.11
N LYS A 135 5.07 -19.06 2.51
CA LYS A 135 5.38 -19.48 1.14
C LYS A 135 5.17 -18.35 0.13
N LYS A 136 4.09 -17.58 0.26
CA LYS A 136 3.79 -16.45 -0.65
C LYS A 136 4.81 -15.32 -0.51
N ILE A 137 5.22 -14.99 0.73
CA ILE A 137 6.26 -13.97 0.97
C ILE A 137 7.58 -14.41 0.36
N LYS A 138 8.01 -15.65 0.62
CA LYS A 138 9.26 -16.18 0.05
C LYS A 138 9.28 -16.11 -1.48
N ALA A 139 8.16 -16.41 -2.12
CA ALA A 139 8.03 -16.35 -3.58
C ALA A 139 8.13 -14.93 -4.15
N SER A 140 7.92 -13.87 -3.35
CA SER A 140 8.01 -12.48 -3.80
C SER A 140 9.38 -11.83 -3.57
N ILE A 141 10.33 -12.52 -2.92
CA ILE A 141 11.65 -11.96 -2.61
C ILE A 141 12.56 -12.03 -3.83
N GLY A 142 13.17 -10.90 -4.19
CA GLY A 142 14.18 -10.80 -5.24
C GLY A 142 13.65 -10.96 -6.67
N VAL A 143 12.33 -11.04 -6.85
CA VAL A 143 11.70 -11.18 -8.17
C VAL A 143 10.88 -9.92 -8.53
N PRO A 144 10.73 -9.60 -9.83
CA PRO A 144 9.86 -8.51 -10.28
C PRO A 144 8.41 -8.76 -9.86
N LEU A 145 7.76 -7.77 -9.24
CA LEU A 145 6.39 -7.88 -8.75
C LEU A 145 5.36 -7.25 -9.69
N ALA A 146 5.61 -6.00 -10.07
CA ALA A 146 4.76 -5.26 -10.98
C ALA A 146 5.60 -4.32 -11.83
N GLU A 147 5.19 -4.17 -13.09
CA GLU A 147 5.64 -3.12 -13.99
C GLU A 147 4.55 -2.05 -14.06
N THR A 148 4.85 -0.83 -13.63
CA THR A 148 3.88 0.26 -13.54
C THR A 148 4.40 1.47 -14.29
N THR A 149 3.59 2.02 -15.19
CA THR A 149 3.92 3.27 -15.87
C THR A 149 3.29 4.44 -15.11
N PHE A 150 4.11 5.42 -14.75
CA PHE A 150 3.69 6.62 -14.03
C PHE A 150 3.89 7.88 -14.85
N GLU A 151 3.03 8.87 -14.62
CA GLU A 151 3.29 10.28 -14.98
C GLU A 151 4.25 10.93 -13.97
N PRO A 152 4.92 12.04 -14.32
CA PRO A 152 5.70 12.83 -13.36
C PRO A 152 4.90 13.33 -12.15
N THR A 153 3.57 13.41 -12.24
CA THR A 153 2.70 13.70 -11.09
C THR A 153 2.53 12.53 -10.14
N GLY A 154 2.99 11.32 -10.48
CA GLY A 154 2.77 10.09 -9.71
C GLY A 154 1.42 9.41 -9.98
N ASN A 155 0.69 9.86 -11.00
CA ASN A 155 -0.49 9.19 -11.50
C ASN A 155 -0.12 7.89 -12.22
N VAL A 156 -0.93 6.83 -12.10
CA VAL A 156 -0.69 5.56 -12.79
C VAL A 156 -1.36 5.61 -14.16
N ILE A 157 -0.59 5.29 -15.21
CA ILE A 157 -1.11 5.11 -16.57
C ILE A 157 -1.43 3.65 -16.84
N ASN A 158 -0.56 2.75 -16.36
CA ASN A 158 -0.70 1.32 -16.59
C ASN A 158 -0.08 0.54 -15.42
N LEU A 159 -0.69 -0.59 -15.07
CA LEU A 159 -0.21 -1.51 -14.04
C LEU A 159 -0.26 -2.94 -14.57
N LEU A 160 0.89 -3.56 -14.72
CA LEU A 160 1.03 -4.98 -15.08
C LEU A 160 1.52 -5.79 -13.88
N ASN A 161 0.66 -6.67 -13.37
CA ASN A 161 1.02 -7.60 -12.28
C ASN A 161 1.82 -8.80 -12.84
N LEU A 162 3.13 -8.82 -12.57
CA LEU A 162 4.04 -9.84 -13.11
C LEU A 162 3.93 -11.19 -12.37
N GLN A 163 3.34 -11.20 -11.17
CA GLN A 163 3.14 -12.41 -10.39
C GLN A 163 1.92 -13.24 -10.86
N GLU A 164 0.98 -12.62 -11.57
CA GLU A 164 -0.22 -13.30 -12.10
C GLU A 164 -0.02 -13.82 -13.52
N VAL A 165 0.67 -13.06 -14.38
CA VAL A 165 1.01 -13.47 -15.76
C VAL A 165 1.82 -14.78 -15.75
N SER A 166 2.75 -14.93 -14.79
CA SER A 166 3.57 -16.14 -14.66
C SER A 166 2.77 -17.43 -14.36
N LYS A 167 1.53 -17.33 -13.88
CA LYS A 167 0.65 -18.50 -13.63
C LYS A 167 -0.13 -18.93 -14.87
N GLN A 168 -0.59 -17.99 -15.70
CA GLN A 168 -1.31 -18.29 -16.94
C GLN A 168 -0.40 -18.97 -17.98
N ASP A 169 0.88 -18.57 -18.05
CA ASP A 169 1.88 -19.20 -18.93
C ASP A 169 2.28 -20.61 -18.48
N GLN A 170 2.07 -20.96 -17.21
CA GLN A 170 2.31 -22.31 -16.69
C GLN A 170 1.11 -23.24 -16.89
N GLU A 171 -0.13 -22.75 -16.78
CA GLU A 171 -1.32 -23.58 -17.09
C GLU A 171 -1.43 -23.91 -18.59
N THR A 172 -1.04 -22.99 -19.47
CA THR A 172 -1.04 -23.24 -20.94
C THR A 172 0.11 -24.15 -21.41
N LYS A 173 1.15 -24.38 -20.60
CA LYS A 173 2.26 -25.31 -20.93
C LYS A 173 2.06 -26.74 -20.42
N THR A 174 1.00 -27.02 -19.66
CA THR A 174 0.65 -28.38 -19.20
C THR A 174 -0.46 -29.05 -20.01
N ALA A 175 -0.99 -28.39 -21.02
CA ALA A 175 -2.08 -28.90 -21.86
C ALA A 175 -1.68 -28.98 -23.34
N ASP A 176 -0.62 -29.73 -23.67
CA ASP A 176 -0.55 -30.46 -24.94
C ASP A 176 0.56 -31.53 -24.91
N SER A 177 0.18 -32.79 -24.69
CA SER A 177 0.76 -33.94 -25.41
C SER A 177 0.00 -35.22 -25.09
N SER A 178 -1.27 -35.28 -25.48
CA SER A 178 -1.89 -36.51 -25.99
C SER A 178 -3.36 -36.27 -26.32
N GLU A 179 -3.75 -36.69 -27.52
CA GLU A 179 -5.12 -36.94 -27.98
C GLU A 179 -5.81 -35.81 -28.77
N ILE A 180 -5.33 -35.63 -30.00
CA ILE A 180 -6.19 -35.19 -31.11
C ILE A 180 -6.88 -36.44 -31.68
N GLU A 181 -8.15 -36.66 -31.37
CA GLU A 181 -9.09 -37.25 -32.33
C GLU A 181 -10.56 -36.86 -32.08
N LYS A 182 -11.09 -36.05 -33.01
CA LYS A 182 -12.46 -35.97 -33.55
C LYS A 182 -13.66 -36.08 -32.58
N VAL A 183 -14.56 -35.08 -32.62
CA VAL A 183 -15.84 -35.09 -33.37
C VAL A 183 -16.60 -33.78 -33.13
N SER A 184 -16.93 -33.12 -34.26
CA SER A 184 -18.07 -32.23 -34.57
C SER A 184 -18.91 -31.53 -33.49
N ALA A 185 -18.95 -30.20 -33.65
CA ALA A 185 -20.14 -29.32 -33.69
C ALA A 185 -21.22 -29.48 -32.61
N SER A 186 -21.22 -28.55 -31.65
CA SER A 186 -22.45 -27.87 -31.24
C SER A 186 -22.14 -26.49 -30.66
N THR A 187 -23.01 -25.54 -31.01
CA THR A 187 -23.03 -24.11 -30.70
C THR A 187 -22.70 -23.76 -29.25
N PRO A 188 -21.95 -22.68 -28.96
CA PRO A 188 -21.78 -22.18 -27.59
C PRO A 188 -23.12 -21.69 -27.03
N PRO A 189 -23.51 -22.04 -25.79
CA PRO A 189 -24.62 -21.34 -25.15
C PRO A 189 -24.19 -19.90 -24.85
N ALA A 190 -25.02 -18.97 -25.27
CA ALA A 190 -24.93 -17.58 -24.90
C ALA A 190 -25.22 -17.37 -23.39
N ARG A 191 -24.52 -16.37 -22.83
CA ARG A 191 -24.92 -15.48 -21.72
C ARG A 191 -24.77 -15.99 -20.28
N ALA A 192 -23.81 -15.38 -19.59
CA ALA A 192 -24.10 -14.34 -18.59
C ALA A 192 -22.93 -13.33 -18.64
N GLU A 193 -23.07 -12.25 -19.40
CA GLU A 193 -23.11 -10.90 -18.83
C GLU A 193 -22.09 -10.71 -17.71
N GLN A 194 -20.82 -10.63 -18.11
CA GLN A 194 -19.86 -9.81 -17.39
C GLN A 194 -20.43 -8.39 -17.45
N ALA A 195 -20.88 -7.89 -16.30
CA ALA A 195 -21.21 -6.50 -16.16
C ALA A 195 -19.97 -5.70 -16.55
N ASP A 196 -20.11 -4.83 -17.54
CA ASP A 196 -19.20 -3.73 -17.80
C ASP A 196 -19.08 -2.91 -16.51
N GLN A 197 -18.11 -3.28 -15.66
CA GLN A 197 -17.57 -2.34 -14.68
C GLN A 197 -16.60 -1.50 -15.50
N GLU A 198 -17.05 -0.32 -15.92
CA GLU A 198 -16.12 0.78 -16.12
C GLU A 198 -15.37 0.91 -14.79
N GLU A 199 -14.15 0.35 -14.73
CA GLU A 199 -13.28 0.57 -13.57
C GLU A 199 -13.05 2.08 -13.52
N ASP A 200 -13.61 2.75 -12.51
CA ASP A 200 -13.40 4.18 -12.30
C ASP A 200 -11.88 4.43 -12.38
N GLU A 201 -11.42 5.38 -13.21
CA GLU A 201 -9.97 5.66 -13.35
C GLU A 201 -9.31 5.90 -11.97
N ASP A 202 -10.07 6.44 -11.01
CA ASP A 202 -9.67 6.64 -9.62
C ASP A 202 -9.34 5.32 -8.87
N ASP A 203 -10.00 4.20 -9.19
CA ASP A 203 -9.85 2.90 -8.51
C ASP A 203 -8.61 2.13 -8.99
N VAL A 204 -8.31 2.14 -10.28
CA VAL A 204 -7.04 1.61 -10.85
C VAL A 204 -5.85 2.38 -10.28
N ASN A 205 -6.03 3.69 -10.08
CA ASN A 205 -5.03 4.60 -9.51
C ASN A 205 -4.82 4.44 -8.00
N ALA A 206 -5.70 3.70 -7.30
CA ALA A 206 -5.58 3.48 -5.86
C ALA A 206 -5.04 2.11 -5.52
N VAL A 207 -5.49 1.08 -6.23
CA VAL A 207 -5.05 -0.30 -6.03
C VAL A 207 -3.72 -0.50 -6.74
N GLY A 208 -2.62 -0.14 -6.08
CA GLY A 208 -1.26 -0.37 -6.60
C GLY A 208 -0.38 0.87 -6.71
N ASN A 209 -0.92 2.07 -6.52
CA ASN A 209 -0.13 3.29 -6.54
C ASN A 209 0.61 3.49 -5.21
N TYR A 210 1.93 3.32 -5.26
CA TYR A 210 2.83 3.54 -4.12
C TYR A 210 3.43 4.96 -4.09
N LEU A 211 3.23 5.75 -5.14
CA LEU A 211 3.63 7.15 -5.24
C LEU A 211 2.52 8.08 -4.73
N VAL A 212 2.86 9.36 -4.55
CA VAL A 212 1.88 10.40 -4.22
C VAL A 212 1.43 11.04 -5.52
N ARG A 213 0.13 11.08 -5.81
CA ARG A 213 -0.39 11.87 -6.93
C ARG A 213 -0.40 13.36 -6.57
N PHE A 214 0.55 14.10 -7.12
CA PHE A 214 0.62 15.56 -7.02
C PHE A 214 -0.33 16.24 -8.03
N PRO A 215 -0.85 17.44 -7.71
CA PRO A 215 -1.68 18.19 -8.65
C PRO A 215 -0.86 18.75 -9.80
N GLU A 216 -1.52 19.02 -10.93
CA GLU A 216 -0.87 19.63 -12.07
C GLU A 216 -0.47 21.08 -11.80
N GLN A 217 -1.31 21.81 -11.06
CA GLN A 217 -1.06 23.21 -10.77
C GLN A 217 0.06 23.38 -9.71
N PRO A 218 0.81 24.48 -9.75
CA PRO A 218 1.71 24.86 -8.68
C PRO A 218 0.97 25.02 -7.35
N LEU A 219 1.63 24.65 -6.27
CA LEU A 219 1.11 24.70 -4.89
C LEU A 219 1.76 25.84 -4.11
N LYS A 220 0.97 26.55 -3.33
CA LYS A 220 1.45 27.43 -2.26
C LYS A 220 1.52 26.66 -0.95
N ILE A 221 2.27 27.21 -0.01
CA ILE A 221 2.19 26.74 1.37
C ILE A 221 0.72 26.81 1.83
N ASP A 222 0.29 25.75 2.50
CA ASP A 222 -1.07 25.48 2.96
C ASP A 222 -2.12 25.11 1.90
N ASP A 223 -1.78 25.10 0.62
CA ASP A 223 -2.65 24.54 -0.41
C ASP A 223 -2.91 23.05 -0.18
N ARG A 224 -4.09 22.62 -0.63
CA ARG A 224 -4.61 21.27 -0.45
C ARG A 224 -5.06 20.67 -1.76
N TRP A 225 -4.93 19.35 -1.85
CA TRP A 225 -5.52 18.56 -2.92
C TRP A 225 -5.97 17.22 -2.37
N SER A 226 -6.86 16.56 -3.10
CA SER A 226 -7.51 15.34 -2.65
C SER A 226 -7.35 14.23 -3.68
N GLN A 227 -7.30 12.99 -3.17
CA GLN A 227 -7.32 11.76 -3.95
C GLN A 227 -8.49 10.92 -3.42
N SER A 228 -9.46 10.66 -4.28
CA SER A 228 -10.53 9.72 -3.96
C SER A 228 -10.17 8.33 -4.45
N PHE A 229 -10.60 7.31 -3.69
CA PHE A 229 -10.41 5.91 -4.07
C PHE A 229 -11.41 5.02 -3.37
N SER A 230 -11.73 3.86 -3.96
CA SER A 230 -12.63 2.90 -3.36
C SER A 230 -11.89 1.77 -2.64
N VAL A 231 -12.46 1.33 -1.52
CA VAL A 231 -12.05 0.12 -0.81
C VAL A 231 -13.19 -0.89 -0.88
N PRO A 232 -12.95 -2.12 -1.37
CA PRO A 232 -13.96 -3.17 -1.36
C PRO A 232 -14.18 -3.65 0.08
N VAL A 233 -15.45 -3.71 0.49
CA VAL A 233 -15.91 -4.25 1.77
C VAL A 233 -16.94 -5.33 1.52
N MET A 234 -16.94 -6.36 2.37
CA MET A 234 -17.94 -7.41 2.32
C MET A 234 -19.19 -6.96 3.08
N VAL A 235 -20.33 -6.94 2.39
CA VAL A 235 -21.65 -6.71 3.00
C VAL A 235 -22.21 -8.02 3.54
N ASP A 236 -22.03 -9.10 2.78
CA ASP A 236 -22.31 -10.48 3.19
C ASP A 236 -21.25 -11.45 2.63
N ARG A 237 -21.52 -12.75 2.57
CA ARG A 237 -20.53 -13.76 2.11
C ARG A 237 -20.18 -13.65 0.63
N SER A 238 -21.03 -13.03 -0.18
CA SER A 238 -20.92 -12.98 -1.65
C SER A 238 -21.02 -11.56 -2.21
N LEU A 239 -21.63 -10.64 -1.47
CA LEU A 239 -21.85 -9.26 -1.91
C LEU A 239 -20.71 -8.35 -1.43
N GLN A 240 -20.00 -7.78 -2.40
CA GLN A 240 -19.05 -6.70 -2.19
C GLN A 240 -19.71 -5.34 -2.41
N GLN A 241 -19.36 -4.38 -1.58
CA GLN A 241 -19.64 -2.98 -1.78
C GLN A 241 -18.31 -2.23 -1.87
N PHE A 242 -18.25 -1.20 -2.69
CA PHE A 242 -17.11 -0.30 -2.75
C PHE A 242 -17.41 0.93 -1.89
N VAL A 243 -16.55 1.20 -0.91
CA VAL A 243 -16.67 2.40 -0.07
C VAL A 243 -15.66 3.42 -0.54
N ARG A 244 -16.12 4.60 -0.91
CA ARG A 244 -15.26 5.69 -1.36
C ARG A 244 -14.61 6.39 -0.17
N LEU A 245 -13.30 6.48 -0.20
CA LEU A 245 -12.47 7.22 0.73
C LEU A 245 -11.89 8.44 0.02
N ASN A 246 -11.52 9.45 0.80
CA ASN A 246 -10.81 10.63 0.30
C ASN A 246 -9.58 10.88 1.15
N ARG A 247 -8.42 10.94 0.50
CA ARG A 247 -7.15 11.33 1.08
C ARG A 247 -6.83 12.76 0.68
N GLU A 248 -6.91 13.67 1.64
CA GLU A 248 -6.51 15.06 1.50
C GLU A 248 -5.04 15.21 1.87
N TYR A 249 -4.28 15.93 1.05
CA TYR A 249 -2.90 16.32 1.28
C TYR A 249 -2.83 17.83 1.48
N ARG A 250 -1.79 18.28 2.19
CA ARG A 250 -1.48 19.70 2.38
C ARG A 250 0.03 19.91 2.34
N LEU A 251 0.49 20.91 1.59
CA LEU A 251 1.88 21.38 1.63
C LEU A 251 2.05 22.27 2.88
N ARG A 252 2.97 21.93 3.78
CA ARG A 252 3.11 22.62 5.08
C ARG A 252 4.30 23.57 5.11
N SER A 253 5.44 23.16 4.56
CA SER A 253 6.60 24.02 4.37
C SER A 253 7.47 23.47 3.25
N VAL A 254 8.40 24.31 2.78
CA VAL A 254 9.51 23.90 1.93
C VAL A 254 10.79 24.46 2.54
N GLU A 255 11.67 23.58 3.00
CA GLU A 255 12.92 23.93 3.70
C GLU A 255 14.06 23.17 3.05
N ASP A 256 15.15 23.86 2.70
CA ASP A 256 16.34 23.25 2.07
C ASP A 256 16.05 22.35 0.85
N GLY A 257 15.06 22.75 0.04
CA GLY A 257 14.64 21.99 -1.14
C GLY A 257 13.75 20.77 -0.84
N ILE A 258 13.37 20.57 0.43
CA ILE A 258 12.49 19.49 0.87
C ILE A 258 11.09 20.05 1.14
N ALA A 259 10.09 19.53 0.42
CA ALA A 259 8.70 19.79 0.70
C ALA A 259 8.21 18.89 1.83
N HIS A 260 7.69 19.49 2.89
CA HIS A 260 7.05 18.81 4.01
C HIS A 260 5.54 18.80 3.80
N LEU A 261 4.98 17.61 3.65
CA LEU A 261 3.56 17.40 3.42
C LEU A 261 2.91 16.70 4.60
N THR A 262 1.63 16.97 4.81
CA THR A 262 0.74 16.16 5.64
C THR A 262 -0.37 15.58 4.80
N PHE A 263 -0.90 14.43 5.19
CA PHE A 263 -2.11 13.87 4.61
C PHE A 263 -3.06 13.38 5.68
N LYS A 264 -4.34 13.24 5.31
CA LYS A 264 -5.40 12.64 6.12
C LYS A 264 -6.38 11.93 5.19
N THR A 265 -6.89 10.77 5.58
CA THR A 265 -7.95 10.09 4.84
C THR A 265 -9.19 9.93 5.69
N SER A 266 -10.31 10.17 5.05
CA SER A 266 -11.64 10.02 5.63
C SER A 266 -12.51 9.18 4.70
N VAL A 267 -13.47 8.46 5.29
CA VAL A 267 -14.56 7.87 4.52
C VAL A 267 -15.45 9.01 4.02
N LEU A 268 -15.76 9.05 2.72
CA LEU A 268 -16.58 10.13 2.14
C LEU A 268 -18.06 10.01 2.51
N SER A 269 -18.58 8.79 2.54
CA SER A 269 -19.96 8.50 2.90
C SER A 269 -20.07 7.94 4.31
N ALA A 270 -21.15 8.29 5.01
CA ALA A 270 -21.41 7.75 6.33
C ALA A 270 -21.66 6.24 6.24
N VAL A 271 -20.78 5.44 6.87
CA VAL A 271 -20.95 3.99 7.01
C VAL A 271 -21.58 3.74 8.37
N HIS A 272 -22.87 3.42 8.39
CA HIS A 272 -23.62 3.20 9.64
C HIS A 272 -23.62 1.74 10.13
N ASN A 273 -23.13 0.80 9.32
CA ASN A 273 -23.06 -0.61 9.70
C ASN A 273 -21.69 -0.91 10.36
N PRO A 274 -21.64 -1.28 11.65
CA PRO A 274 -20.40 -1.58 12.37
C PRO A 274 -19.55 -2.71 11.76
N THR A 275 -20.19 -3.66 11.09
CA THR A 275 -19.49 -4.75 10.41
C THR A 275 -18.72 -4.21 9.21
N ILE A 276 -19.28 -3.22 8.50
CA ILE A 276 -18.61 -2.56 7.39
C ILE A 276 -17.54 -1.60 7.90
N SER A 277 -17.83 -0.76 8.91
CA SER A 277 -16.85 0.19 9.45
C SER A 277 -15.62 -0.53 10.02
N SER A 278 -15.79 -1.70 10.65
CA SER A 278 -14.68 -2.52 11.14
C SER A 278 -13.73 -3.00 10.03
N GLN A 279 -14.20 -3.17 8.80
CA GLN A 279 -13.35 -3.50 7.65
C GLN A 279 -12.55 -2.29 7.16
N LEU A 280 -13.03 -1.07 7.45
CA LEU A 280 -12.39 0.19 7.09
C LEU A 280 -11.48 0.74 8.19
N ILE A 281 -11.48 0.12 9.37
CA ILE A 281 -10.78 0.63 10.56
C ILE A 281 -9.28 0.90 10.28
N GLN A 282 -8.67 0.12 9.39
CA GLN A 282 -7.27 0.22 8.97
C GLN A 282 -7.03 1.03 7.69
N ASN A 283 -8.07 1.59 7.08
CA ASN A 283 -8.03 2.20 5.75
C ASN A 283 -8.10 3.73 5.75
N THR A 284 -8.12 4.38 6.91
CA THR A 284 -8.28 5.83 7.02
C THR A 284 -7.02 6.57 7.45
N PRO A 285 -5.99 6.76 6.59
CA PRO A 285 -4.95 7.80 6.63
C PRO A 285 -4.73 8.93 7.60
N SER A 286 -3.49 9.19 8.00
CA SER A 286 -2.84 10.45 8.17
C SER A 286 -1.37 10.24 8.49
N GLY A 287 -0.59 11.25 8.17
CA GLY A 287 0.78 11.33 8.57
C GLY A 287 1.48 12.37 7.72
N SER A 288 2.77 12.13 7.45
CA SER A 288 3.63 13.08 6.79
C SER A 288 4.46 12.45 5.68
N ILE A 289 4.87 13.27 4.73
CA ILE A 289 5.76 12.92 3.64
C ILE A 289 6.81 14.02 3.53
N ASP A 290 8.09 13.63 3.45
CA ASP A 290 9.19 14.51 3.09
C ASP A 290 9.58 14.20 1.64
N PHE A 291 9.47 15.20 0.78
CA PHE A 291 9.69 15.06 -0.66
C PHE A 291 10.83 15.97 -1.13
N ASP A 292 11.84 15.38 -1.76
CA ASP A 292 12.98 16.10 -2.32
C ASP A 292 12.58 16.71 -3.67
N LEU A 293 12.51 18.05 -3.75
CA LEU A 293 12.11 18.77 -4.95
C LEU A 293 13.18 18.72 -6.04
N GLU A 294 14.46 18.59 -5.67
CA GLU A 294 15.57 18.55 -6.61
C GLU A 294 15.64 17.18 -7.28
N ARG A 295 15.64 16.10 -6.49
CA ARG A 295 15.72 14.70 -6.96
C ARG A 295 14.37 14.14 -7.38
N GLY A 296 13.27 14.78 -7.00
CA GLY A 296 11.92 14.34 -7.34
C GLY A 296 11.58 12.96 -6.78
N LEU A 297 11.89 12.72 -5.50
CA LEU A 297 11.62 11.44 -4.83
C LEU A 297 11.21 11.64 -3.36
N ILE A 298 10.56 10.63 -2.80
CA ILE A 298 10.15 10.63 -1.39
C ILE A 298 11.35 10.24 -0.54
N LEU A 299 11.74 11.08 0.42
CA LEU A 299 12.79 10.75 1.38
C LEU A 299 12.23 9.95 2.55
N LYS A 300 11.03 10.33 3.02
CA LYS A 300 10.38 9.68 4.14
C LYS A 300 8.86 9.79 4.03
N ARG A 301 8.17 8.74 4.48
CA ARG A 301 6.72 8.74 4.66
C ARG A 301 6.38 8.08 5.99
N THR A 302 5.58 8.75 6.80
CA THR A 302 5.05 8.20 8.06
C THR A 302 3.52 8.16 7.98
N ALA A 303 2.91 7.08 8.46
CA ALA A 303 1.46 6.94 8.56
C ALA A 303 1.08 6.29 9.91
N GLU A 304 0.03 6.76 10.58
CA GLU A 304 -0.27 6.34 11.97
C GLU A 304 -1.76 6.23 12.29
N LEU A 305 -2.21 5.11 12.85
CA LEU A 305 -3.61 4.88 13.24
C LEU A 305 -3.82 4.88 14.72
N ASP A 306 -4.98 5.38 15.12
CA ASP A 306 -5.66 4.87 16.30
C ASP A 306 -7.17 4.96 16.13
N ASN A 307 -7.79 3.86 15.69
CA ASN A 307 -9.22 3.78 15.46
C ASN A 307 -9.86 2.70 16.32
N THR A 308 -11.08 2.98 16.79
CA THR A 308 -11.91 2.03 17.54
C THR A 308 -13.32 1.97 16.96
N GLU A 309 -13.78 0.76 16.68
CA GLU A 309 -15.13 0.45 16.19
C GLU A 309 -15.89 -0.39 17.21
N PHE A 310 -17.16 -0.06 17.44
CA PHE A 310 -18.03 -0.76 18.39
C PHE A 310 -19.15 -1.48 17.64
N GLY A 311 -19.59 -2.63 18.14
CA GLY A 311 -20.73 -3.36 17.58
C GLY A 311 -20.42 -4.24 16.37
N PHE A 312 -19.14 -4.36 15.97
CA PHE A 312 -18.73 -5.10 14.75
C PHE A 312 -19.16 -6.58 14.73
N SER A 313 -19.42 -7.17 15.89
CA SER A 313 -19.90 -8.55 16.08
C SER A 313 -21.02 -8.63 17.13
N GLY A 314 -21.92 -7.64 17.11
CA GLY A 314 -23.05 -7.46 18.04
C GLY A 314 -22.77 -6.50 19.20
N ASP A 315 -23.80 -6.15 19.97
CA ASP A 315 -23.82 -5.01 20.91
C ASP A 315 -22.71 -4.99 21.97
N ASN A 316 -22.16 -6.16 22.33
CA ASN A 316 -21.07 -6.31 23.30
C ASN A 316 -19.72 -6.63 22.61
N SER A 317 -19.40 -5.93 21.53
CA SER A 317 -18.15 -6.12 20.81
C SER A 317 -17.46 -4.80 20.46
N SER A 318 -16.13 -4.82 20.44
CA SER A 318 -15.32 -3.68 19.99
C SER A 318 -14.05 -4.16 19.30
N MET A 319 -13.53 -3.34 18.41
CA MET A 319 -12.28 -3.56 17.68
C MET A 319 -11.46 -2.27 17.73
N ARG A 320 -10.19 -2.36 18.10
CA ARG A 320 -9.24 -1.24 18.05
C ARG A 320 -8.06 -1.64 17.20
N ALA A 321 -7.67 -0.77 16.27
CA ALA A 321 -6.48 -0.92 15.47
C ALA A 321 -5.57 0.28 15.71
N VAL A 322 -4.34 0.01 16.10
CA VAL A 322 -3.27 1.00 16.28
C VAL A 322 -2.12 0.59 15.39
N SER A 323 -1.62 1.47 14.55
CA SER A 323 -0.48 1.14 13.70
C SER A 323 0.40 2.34 13.42
N LYS A 324 1.64 2.04 13.02
CA LYS A 324 2.60 3.00 12.52
C LYS A 324 3.39 2.37 11.39
N THR A 325 3.44 3.07 10.26
CA THR A 325 4.32 2.75 9.15
C THR A 325 5.33 3.88 9.00
N THR A 326 6.60 3.55 8.83
CA THR A 326 7.65 4.50 8.45
C THR A 326 8.42 3.91 7.27
N GLU A 327 8.31 4.56 6.12
CA GLU A 327 9.07 4.30 4.91
C GLU A 327 10.17 5.34 4.80
N THR A 328 11.41 4.92 4.58
CA THR A 328 12.58 5.80 4.52
C THR A 328 13.44 5.41 3.33
N PHE A 329 13.80 6.41 2.52
CA PHE A 329 14.72 6.27 1.41
C PHE A 329 16.09 5.81 1.90
N VAL A 330 16.72 4.93 1.13
CA VAL A 330 18.05 4.40 1.41
C VAL A 330 18.99 4.90 0.32
N GLU A 331 19.89 5.81 0.71
CA GLU A 331 20.93 6.30 -0.21
C GLU A 331 21.79 5.14 -0.70
N ALA A 332 22.06 5.10 -2.00
CA ALA A 332 22.95 4.12 -2.57
C ALA A 332 24.37 4.36 -2.01
N LYS A 333 24.91 3.39 -1.28
CA LYS A 333 26.31 3.44 -0.86
C LYS A 333 27.16 3.30 -2.13
N ILE A 334 27.81 4.39 -2.56
CA ILE A 334 28.82 4.32 -3.62
C ILE A 334 29.92 3.37 -3.13
N ILE A 335 29.96 2.16 -3.67
CA ILE A 335 31.12 1.30 -3.54
C ILE A 335 32.10 1.84 -4.58
N PRO A 336 33.27 2.40 -4.19
CA PRO A 336 34.26 2.81 -5.16
C PRO A 336 34.61 1.59 -6.00
N THR A 337 34.37 1.68 -7.31
CA THR A 337 34.90 0.71 -8.27
C THR A 337 36.39 0.62 -8.00
N ALA A 338 36.87 -0.58 -7.66
CA ALA A 338 38.29 -0.82 -7.50
C ALA A 338 38.98 -0.39 -8.81
N GLU A 339 39.69 0.72 -8.71
CA GLU A 339 40.57 1.25 -9.73
C GLU A 339 41.47 0.11 -10.19
N SER A 340 41.48 -0.14 -11.50
CA SER A 340 42.40 -1.06 -12.14
C SER A 340 43.81 -0.78 -11.63
N ALA A 341 44.31 -1.68 -10.79
CA ALA A 341 45.74 -1.76 -10.50
C ALA A 341 46.43 -2.29 -11.75
N GLU A 342 46.63 -1.42 -12.73
CA GLU A 342 47.73 -1.51 -13.69
C GLU A 342 48.88 -0.66 -13.14
N GLN A 343 49.81 -1.31 -12.43
CA GLN A 343 51.25 -1.08 -12.57
C GLN A 343 51.99 -2.39 -12.35
#